data_AF-A0A3A6E7U7-F1
#
_entry.id   AF-A0A3A6E7U7-F1
#
_cell.length_a   1.000
_cell.length_b   1.000
_cell.length_c   1.000
_cell.angle_alpha   90.00
_cell.angle_beta   90.00
_cell.angle_gamma   90.00
#
_symmetry.space_group_name_H-M   'P 1'
#
loop_
_entity.id
_entity.type
_entity.pdbx_description
1 polymer ?
#
loop_
_entity_poly.entity_id
_entity_poly.type
_entity_poly.pdbx_seq_one_letter_code
_entity_poly.pdbx_strand_id
1 'polypeptide(L)'
;MDNSLSESARFAVYREKLKGICEANNLSYVFIKNAYPIKLVIRPLGGVGEQMSMLEEATEDNYISPGASILFTVKDGNLTYRMSKTFTISDTLFNKIKNIFKNMHYLWLQFFFRDLVEGGKLAALGYKMPDIPESGGQQDAPRENEPDSSNLPGEAEPLEEIEDDEEDEPTSDELTQATEIARQNNGITQAMLEEQMGVTAEKAIALLDEMESAGVIEFSNGHYLLADTEEE
;
A
#
# COMPACT_ATOMS: atom_id res chain seq x y z
N MET A 1 4.83 33.82 -14.04
CA MET A 1 5.34 33.19 -12.81
C MET A 1 4.31 32.17 -12.43
N ASP A 2 4.61 30.90 -12.72
CA ASP A 2 3.68 29.80 -12.52
C ASP A 2 3.59 29.51 -11.01
N ASN A 3 2.44 29.78 -10.41
CA ASN A 3 2.22 29.66 -8.97
C ASN A 3 1.77 28.23 -8.58
N SER A 4 2.19 27.24 -9.37
CA SER A 4 1.91 25.83 -9.12
C SER A 4 2.72 25.37 -7.91
N LEU A 5 2.04 24.90 -6.86
CA LEU A 5 2.70 24.29 -5.70
C LEU A 5 3.55 23.11 -6.16
N SER A 6 4.78 23.01 -5.65
CA SER A 6 5.60 21.81 -5.81
C SER A 6 4.87 20.57 -5.26
N GLU A 7 5.18 19.39 -5.80
CA GLU A 7 4.63 18.10 -5.38
C GLU A 7 4.86 17.86 -3.89
N SER A 8 6.00 18.32 -3.36
CA SER A 8 6.29 18.29 -1.92
C SER A 8 5.31 19.17 -1.10
N ALA A 9 4.97 20.35 -1.60
CA ALA A 9 3.98 21.22 -0.96
C ALA A 9 2.57 20.64 -1.08
N ARG A 10 2.19 20.08 -2.24
CA ARG A 10 0.90 19.39 -2.42
C ARG A 10 0.80 18.15 -1.54
N PHE A 11 1.89 17.40 -1.39
CA PHE A 11 1.96 16.23 -0.51
C PHE A 11 1.74 16.64 0.95
N ALA A 12 2.38 17.72 1.40
CA ALA A 12 2.17 18.26 2.75
C ALA A 12 0.69 18.63 3.00
N VAL A 13 0.02 19.24 2.03
CA VAL A 13 -1.42 19.55 2.12
C VAL A 13 -2.25 18.28 2.30
N TYR A 14 -2.01 17.24 1.51
CA TYR A 14 -2.75 15.98 1.65
C TYR A 14 -2.43 15.24 2.95
N ARG A 15 -1.19 15.32 3.42
CA ARG A 15 -0.79 14.78 4.73
C ARG A 15 -1.53 15.45 5.88
N GLU A 16 -1.65 16.78 5.87
CA GLU A 16 -2.43 17.52 6.88
C GLU A 16 -3.92 17.20 6.79
N LYS A 17 -4.47 17.03 5.57
CA LYS A 17 -5.86 16.57 5.38
C LYS A 17 -6.08 15.18 5.96
N LEU A 18 -5.17 14.23 5.71
CA LEU A 18 -5.25 12.87 6.26
C LEU A 18 -5.23 12.92 7.79
N LYS A 19 -4.28 13.70 8.34
CA LYS A 19 -4.16 13.90 9.78
C LYS A 19 -5.45 14.42 10.40
N GLY A 20 -6.01 15.51 9.87
CA GLY A 20 -7.23 16.10 10.39
C GLY A 20 -8.44 15.16 10.32
N ILE A 21 -8.57 14.39 9.24
CA ILE A 21 -9.65 13.40 9.11
C ILE A 21 -9.46 12.23 10.09
N CYS A 22 -8.23 11.73 10.26
CA CYS A 22 -7.95 10.66 11.20
C CYS A 22 -8.22 11.12 12.65
N GLU A 23 -7.68 12.27 13.06
CA GLU A 23 -7.88 12.83 14.40
C GLU A 23 -9.37 13.07 14.71
N ALA A 24 -10.12 13.64 13.76
CA ALA A 24 -11.55 13.90 13.95
C ALA A 24 -12.41 12.63 14.09
N ASN A 25 -11.88 11.46 13.71
CA ASN A 25 -12.60 10.18 13.74
C ASN A 25 -11.95 9.18 14.70
N ASN A 26 -11.10 9.63 15.64
CA ASN A 26 -10.37 8.77 16.57
C ASN A 26 -9.59 7.67 15.84
N LEU A 27 -8.87 8.04 14.78
CA LEU A 27 -8.00 7.15 14.03
C LEU A 27 -6.56 7.65 14.11
N SER A 28 -5.63 6.72 14.08
CA SER A 28 -4.22 6.97 13.80
C SER A 28 -3.88 6.45 12.41
N TYR A 29 -2.80 6.99 11.83
CA TYR A 29 -2.32 6.54 10.53
C TYR A 29 -0.80 6.43 10.47
N VAL A 30 -0.32 5.49 9.66
CA VAL A 30 1.11 5.32 9.33
C VAL A 30 1.26 5.22 7.82
N PHE A 31 1.97 6.16 7.21
CA PHE A 31 2.28 6.17 5.78
C PHE A 31 3.69 5.65 5.52
N ILE A 32 3.81 4.45 4.94
CA ILE A 32 5.06 3.73 4.68
C ILE A 32 5.43 3.92 3.22
N LYS A 33 6.45 4.73 2.97
CA LYS A 33 6.83 5.21 1.63
C LYS A 33 8.23 4.78 1.17
N ASN A 34 8.93 4.07 2.05
CA ASN A 34 10.30 3.58 1.91
C ASN A 34 10.34 2.06 1.70
N ALA A 35 9.21 1.46 1.32
CA ALA A 35 9.07 0.05 0.98
C ALA A 35 8.12 -0.05 -0.22
N TYR A 36 8.26 -1.14 -0.98
CA TYR A 36 7.32 -1.49 -2.04
C TYR A 36 6.45 -2.69 -1.57
N PRO A 37 5.13 -2.66 -1.80
CA PRO A 37 4.36 -1.49 -2.26
C PRO A 37 4.32 -0.39 -1.19
N ILE A 38 4.03 0.85 -1.59
CA ILE A 38 3.76 1.94 -0.64
C ILE A 38 2.47 1.61 0.11
N LYS A 39 2.50 1.75 1.44
CA LYS A 39 1.40 1.35 2.32
C LYS A 39 0.85 2.52 3.13
N LEU A 40 -0.44 2.48 3.42
CA LEU A 40 -1.07 3.31 4.45
C LEU A 40 -1.82 2.41 5.42
N VAL A 41 -1.45 2.48 6.71
CA VAL A 41 -2.12 1.74 7.77
C VAL A 41 -2.98 2.70 8.59
N ILE A 42 -4.25 2.40 8.76
CA ILE A 42 -5.20 3.11 9.62
C ILE A 42 -5.53 2.25 10.82
N ARG A 43 -5.50 2.80 12.03
CA ARG A 43 -5.87 2.09 13.27
C ARG A 43 -6.82 2.93 14.10
N PRO A 44 -7.86 2.35 14.72
CA PRO A 44 -8.66 3.06 15.70
C PRO A 44 -7.83 3.42 16.93
N LEU A 45 -8.05 4.63 17.44
CA LEU A 45 -7.57 5.09 18.73
C LEU A 45 -8.62 4.71 19.77
N GLY A 46 -8.22 3.88 20.74
CA GLY A 46 -9.11 3.34 21.77
C GLY A 46 -9.38 1.85 21.56
N GLY A 47 -8.70 1.02 22.35
CA GLY A 47 -9.00 -0.41 22.50
C GLY A 47 -9.39 -0.68 23.94
N VAL A 48 -10.47 -1.43 24.15
CA VAL A 48 -11.05 -2.05 25.37
C VAL A 48 -11.03 -1.21 26.68
N GLY A 49 -9.92 -0.62 27.10
CA GLY A 49 -9.74 0.13 28.34
C GLY A 49 -10.54 1.44 28.45
N GLU A 50 -10.77 2.18 27.35
CA GLU A 50 -11.66 3.34 27.34
C GLU A 50 -13.14 2.94 27.16
N GLN A 51 -13.40 1.76 26.59
CA GLN A 51 -14.76 1.22 26.40
C GLN A 51 -15.31 0.59 27.70
N MET A 52 -14.44 0.08 28.58
CA MET A 52 -14.85 -0.47 29.89
C MET A 52 -15.45 0.58 30.84
N SER A 53 -15.28 1.89 30.58
CA SER A 53 -15.91 2.95 31.38
C SER A 53 -17.34 3.31 30.93
N MET A 54 -17.82 2.78 29.79
CA MET A 54 -19.15 3.06 29.22
C MET A 54 -20.05 1.81 29.18
N LEU A 55 -19.84 0.87 30.12
CA LEU A 55 -20.53 -0.42 30.23
C LEU A 55 -22.06 -0.36 30.49
N GLU A 56 -22.75 0.74 30.18
CA GLU A 56 -24.22 0.83 30.27
C GLU A 56 -24.96 0.93 28.92
N GLU A 57 -24.28 1.12 27.77
CA GLU A 57 -25.00 1.30 26.47
C GLU A 57 -24.29 0.68 25.23
N ALA A 58 -23.62 -0.46 25.37
CA ALA A 58 -22.95 -1.10 24.22
C ALA A 58 -23.94 -1.93 23.38
N THR A 59 -24.40 -1.38 22.26
CA THR A 59 -24.91 -2.19 21.13
C THR A 59 -23.74 -2.92 20.47
N GLU A 60 -23.97 -4.14 19.95
CA GLU A 60 -22.94 -5.01 19.33
C GLU A 60 -22.14 -4.31 18.21
N ASP A 61 -22.68 -3.24 17.61
CA ASP A 61 -22.09 -2.49 16.49
C ASP A 61 -20.86 -1.62 16.84
N ASN A 62 -20.56 -1.41 18.13
CA ASN A 62 -19.46 -0.52 18.57
C ASN A 62 -18.20 -1.25 19.05
N TYR A 63 -18.10 -2.56 18.83
CA TYR A 63 -16.93 -3.34 19.23
C TYR A 63 -15.70 -3.01 18.37
N ILE A 64 -14.58 -2.70 19.04
CA ILE A 64 -13.27 -2.48 18.41
C ILE A 64 -12.31 -3.55 18.92
N SER A 65 -11.83 -4.40 18.02
CA SER A 65 -10.85 -5.44 18.34
C SER A 65 -9.48 -4.82 18.65
N PRO A 66 -8.77 -5.31 19.70
CA PRO A 66 -7.39 -4.88 19.96
C PRO A 66 -6.49 -5.12 18.76
N GLY A 67 -5.80 -4.08 18.30
CA GLY A 67 -4.91 -4.15 17.14
C GLY A 67 -5.62 -4.19 15.79
N ALA A 68 -6.90 -3.81 15.72
CA ALA A 68 -7.60 -3.69 14.45
C ALA A 68 -6.95 -2.66 13.53
N SER A 69 -6.97 -2.90 12.22
CA SER A 69 -6.39 -1.99 11.25
C SER A 69 -6.98 -2.14 9.85
N ILE A 70 -6.90 -1.06 9.07
CA ILE A 70 -7.10 -1.10 7.62
C ILE A 70 -5.74 -0.82 6.98
N LEU A 71 -5.29 -1.74 6.16
CA LEU A 71 -4.09 -1.58 5.34
C LEU A 71 -4.53 -1.24 3.91
N PHE A 72 -4.09 -0.09 3.40
CA PHE A 72 -4.19 0.26 1.99
C PHE A 72 -2.84 0.05 1.31
N THR A 73 -2.85 -0.52 0.11
CA THR A 73 -1.66 -0.66 -0.73
C THR A 73 -1.96 -0.22 -2.16
N VAL A 74 -0.94 0.26 -2.88
CA VAL A 74 -1.03 0.46 -4.33
C VAL A 74 0.01 -0.45 -4.97
N LYS A 75 -0.46 -1.44 -5.71
CA LYS A 75 0.37 -2.40 -6.45
C LYS A 75 -0.07 -2.41 -7.90
N ASP A 76 0.88 -2.31 -8.82
CA ASP A 76 0.64 -2.36 -10.27
C ASP A 76 -0.44 -1.37 -10.78
N GLY A 77 -0.54 -0.22 -10.12
CA GLY A 77 -1.52 0.83 -10.42
C GLY A 77 -2.87 0.67 -9.72
N ASN A 78 -3.14 -0.49 -9.13
CA ASN A 78 -4.39 -0.81 -8.45
C ASN A 78 -4.28 -0.52 -6.95
N LEU A 79 -5.28 0.17 -6.40
CA LEU A 79 -5.40 0.35 -4.96
C LEU A 79 -6.21 -0.80 -4.39
N THR A 80 -5.60 -1.58 -3.51
CA THR A 80 -6.26 -2.63 -2.73
C THR A 80 -6.26 -2.25 -1.25
N TYR A 81 -7.14 -2.90 -0.48
CA TYR A 81 -7.17 -2.73 0.96
C TYR A 81 -7.50 -4.04 1.66
N ARG A 82 -7.06 -4.14 2.91
CA ARG A 82 -7.31 -5.28 3.77
C ARG A 82 -7.68 -4.81 5.17
N MET A 83 -8.70 -5.42 5.74
CA MET A 83 -9.09 -5.19 7.13
C MET A 83 -8.54 -6.32 8.00
N SER A 84 -7.85 -5.96 9.08
CA SER A 84 -7.44 -6.90 10.12
C SER A 84 -8.26 -6.62 11.37
N LYS A 85 -8.92 -7.67 11.87
CA LYS A 85 -9.84 -7.63 13.02
C LYS A 85 -11.00 -6.63 12.82
N THR A 86 -11.87 -6.50 13.82
CA THR A 86 -13.14 -5.76 13.67
C THR A 86 -13.03 -4.35 14.21
N PHE A 87 -13.28 -3.35 13.35
CA PHE A 87 -13.69 -2.00 13.74
C PHE A 87 -14.47 -1.35 12.59
N THR A 88 -15.40 -0.47 12.92
CA THR A 88 -16.32 0.13 11.94
C THR A 88 -15.95 1.58 11.65
N ILE A 89 -15.94 1.95 10.38
CA ILE A 89 -15.92 3.33 9.92
C ILE A 89 -16.96 3.52 8.81
N SER A 90 -17.49 4.74 8.66
CA SER A 90 -18.44 5.01 7.57
C SER A 90 -17.78 4.89 6.19
N ASP A 91 -18.55 4.43 5.19
CA ASP A 91 -18.09 4.37 3.79
C ASP A 91 -17.59 5.71 3.26
N THR A 92 -18.23 6.80 3.72
CA THR A 92 -17.80 8.17 3.38
C THR A 92 -16.41 8.46 3.90
N LEU A 93 -16.11 8.06 5.14
CA LEU A 93 -14.78 8.23 5.75
C LEU A 93 -13.75 7.34 5.04
N PHE A 94 -14.09 6.08 4.82
CA PHE A 94 -13.25 5.12 4.10
C PHE A 94 -12.84 5.65 2.72
N ASN A 95 -13.82 6.12 1.93
CA ASN A 95 -13.57 6.67 0.60
C ASN A 95 -12.74 7.97 0.62
N LYS A 96 -12.93 8.83 1.64
CA LYS A 96 -12.08 10.02 1.83
C LYS A 96 -10.62 9.64 2.09
N ILE A 97 -10.38 8.69 2.99
CA ILE A 97 -9.03 8.20 3.30
C ILE A 97 -8.40 7.57 2.05
N LYS A 98 -9.13 6.70 1.35
CA LYS A 98 -8.72 6.07 0.09
C LYS A 98 -8.25 7.10 -0.93
N ASN A 99 -9.04 8.14 -1.16
CA ASN A 99 -8.72 9.19 -2.14
C ASN A 99 -7.51 10.04 -1.72
N ILE A 100 -7.36 10.34 -0.42
CA ILE A 100 -6.17 11.05 0.07
C ILE A 100 -4.92 10.18 -0.13
N PHE A 101 -5.00 8.88 0.16
CA PHE A 101 -3.90 7.95 -0.04
C PHE A 101 -3.46 7.89 -1.51
N LYS A 102 -4.40 7.75 -2.47
CA LYS A 102 -4.09 7.80 -3.91
C LYS A 102 -3.30 9.06 -4.31
N ASN A 103 -3.75 10.22 -3.81
CA ASN A 103 -3.08 11.50 -4.08
C ASN A 103 -1.69 11.58 -3.46
N MET A 104 -1.55 11.16 -2.19
CA MET A 104 -0.25 11.12 -1.51
C MET A 104 0.73 10.16 -2.19
N HIS A 105 0.25 8.99 -2.61
CA HIS A 105 1.01 8.00 -3.37
C HIS A 105 1.57 8.61 -4.66
N TYR A 106 0.69 9.18 -5.49
CA TYR A 106 1.09 9.79 -6.76
C TYR A 106 2.11 10.92 -6.58
N LEU A 107 1.85 11.86 -5.68
CA LEU A 107 2.75 12.99 -5.41
C LEU A 107 4.09 12.52 -4.85
N TRP A 108 4.11 11.48 -4.02
CA TRP A 108 5.35 10.91 -3.51
C TRP A 108 6.19 10.29 -4.61
N LEU A 109 5.59 9.51 -5.52
CA LEU A 109 6.31 8.91 -6.65
C LEU A 109 6.90 9.98 -7.58
N GLN A 110 6.13 11.02 -7.91
CA GLN A 110 6.62 12.14 -8.73
C GLN A 110 7.80 12.85 -8.05
N PHE A 111 7.65 13.19 -6.76
CA PHE A 111 8.71 13.83 -5.99
C PHE A 111 9.96 12.95 -5.93
N PHE A 112 9.79 11.66 -5.61
CA PHE A 112 10.88 10.69 -5.49
C PHE A 112 11.62 10.54 -6.81
N PHE A 113 10.91 10.35 -7.92
CA PHE A 113 11.52 10.22 -9.23
C PHE A 113 12.33 11.47 -9.62
N ARG A 114 11.75 12.66 -9.46
CA ARG A 114 12.47 13.91 -9.74
C ARG A 114 13.71 14.07 -8.87
N ASP A 115 13.57 13.88 -7.55
CA ASP A 115 14.68 13.99 -6.60
C ASP A 115 15.79 12.97 -6.89
N LEU A 116 15.43 11.79 -7.40
CA LEU A 116 16.36 10.74 -7.81
C LEU A 116 17.13 11.12 -9.09
N VAL A 117 16.43 11.65 -10.11
CA VAL A 117 17.00 12.01 -11.42
C VAL A 117 17.75 13.33 -11.38
N GLU A 118 17.08 14.41 -10.96
CA GLU A 118 17.68 15.76 -10.90
C GLU A 118 18.72 15.86 -9.78
N GLY A 119 18.55 15.10 -8.70
CA GLY A 119 19.54 15.03 -7.62
C GLY A 119 20.78 14.20 -7.97
N GLY A 120 20.84 13.58 -9.15
CA GLY A 120 21.98 12.79 -9.62
C GLY A 120 22.28 11.55 -8.77
N LYS A 121 21.35 11.12 -7.91
CA LYS A 121 21.57 10.05 -6.92
C LYS A 121 21.77 8.68 -7.58
N LEU A 122 21.05 8.40 -8.68
CA LEU A 122 21.29 7.19 -9.50
C LEU A 122 22.70 7.16 -10.06
N ALA A 123 23.12 8.26 -10.71
CA ALA A 123 24.44 8.37 -11.32
C ALA A 123 25.57 8.28 -10.29
N ALA A 124 25.38 8.89 -9.11
CA ALA A 124 26.35 8.82 -8.01
C ALA A 124 26.58 7.39 -7.50
N LEU A 125 25.56 6.54 -7.57
CA LEU A 125 25.65 5.12 -7.20
C LEU A 125 26.08 4.22 -8.38
N GLY A 126 26.36 4.79 -9.56
CA GLY A 126 26.71 4.05 -10.77
C GLY A 126 25.52 3.31 -11.41
N TYR A 127 24.30 3.55 -10.93
CA TYR A 127 23.08 2.97 -11.51
C TYR A 127 22.63 3.78 -12.72
N LYS A 128 22.11 3.07 -13.72
CA LYS A 128 21.42 3.66 -14.87
C LYS A 128 19.92 3.63 -14.64
N MET A 129 19.19 4.44 -15.42
CA MET A 129 17.74 4.30 -15.50
C MET A 129 17.40 2.86 -15.93
N PRO A 130 16.47 2.17 -15.25
CA PRO A 130 15.98 0.88 -15.72
C PRO A 130 15.32 1.02 -17.09
N ASP A 131 15.67 0.15 -18.03
CA ASP A 131 14.99 0.04 -19.32
C ASP A 131 13.84 -0.97 -19.18
N ILE A 132 12.64 -0.57 -19.58
CA ILE A 132 11.53 -1.49 -19.76
C ILE A 132 11.72 -2.12 -21.15
N PRO A 133 11.91 -3.45 -21.27
CA PRO A 133 12.04 -4.06 -22.57
C PRO A 133 10.77 -3.78 -23.39
N GLU A 134 10.91 -3.15 -24.55
CA GLU A 134 9.82 -3.08 -25.52
C GLU A 134 9.49 -4.52 -25.92
N SER A 135 8.33 -5.02 -25.47
CA SER A 135 7.79 -6.27 -25.99
C SER A 135 7.73 -6.13 -27.52
N GLY A 136 8.34 -7.07 -28.24
CA GLY A 136 8.63 -6.96 -29.68
C GLY A 136 7.41 -6.86 -30.60
N GLY A 137 6.71 -5.72 -30.54
CA GLY A 137 5.65 -5.32 -31.46
C GLY A 137 6.26 -4.64 -32.68
N GLN A 138 6.16 -5.32 -33.81
CA GLN A 138 6.32 -4.87 -35.20
C GLN A 138 6.66 -3.38 -35.45
N GLN A 139 7.80 -3.19 -36.12
CA GLN A 139 8.26 -1.93 -36.73
C GLN A 139 7.23 -1.28 -37.68
N ASP A 140 7.26 0.06 -37.64
CA ASP A 140 7.05 1.03 -38.72
C ASP A 140 5.69 1.13 -39.43
N ALA A 141 4.94 2.17 -39.06
CA ALA A 141 4.15 2.95 -40.00
C ALA A 141 4.52 4.45 -39.86
N PRO A 142 4.89 5.17 -40.94
CA PRO A 142 5.30 6.57 -40.87
C PRO A 142 4.13 7.47 -40.44
N ARG A 143 4.25 8.16 -39.31
CA ARG A 143 3.38 9.29 -38.99
C ARG A 143 3.91 10.52 -39.73
N GLU A 144 3.29 10.84 -40.86
CA GLU A 144 3.44 12.13 -41.51
C GLU A 144 2.81 13.24 -40.65
N ASN A 145 3.62 14.27 -40.39
CA ASN A 145 3.31 15.68 -40.13
C ASN A 145 2.01 16.08 -39.41
N GLU A 146 2.12 16.55 -38.17
CA GLU A 146 1.34 17.69 -37.64
C GLU A 146 2.24 18.44 -36.60
N PRO A 147 2.14 19.78 -36.48
CA PRO A 147 3.12 20.62 -35.79
C PRO A 147 2.94 20.69 -34.26
N ASP A 148 4.04 21.09 -33.60
CA ASP A 148 4.26 21.20 -32.16
C ASP A 148 3.40 22.28 -31.46
N SER A 149 3.05 21.95 -30.22
CA SER A 149 2.88 22.83 -29.05
C SER A 149 1.50 23.38 -28.69
N SER A 150 1.20 23.21 -27.39
CA SER A 150 0.14 23.82 -26.56
C SER A 150 -1.12 22.96 -26.34
N ASN A 151 -1.05 22.01 -25.40
CA ASN A 151 -1.99 21.92 -24.28
C ASN A 151 -1.58 20.81 -23.30
N LEU A 152 -1.41 21.20 -22.04
CA LEU A 152 -1.31 20.31 -20.88
C LEU A 152 -2.49 19.33 -20.88
N PRO A 153 -2.33 18.05 -20.45
CA PRO A 153 -3.48 17.19 -20.28
C PRO A 153 -4.34 17.72 -19.13
N GLY A 154 -5.56 18.10 -19.48
CA GLY A 154 -6.63 18.37 -18.54
C GLY A 154 -6.95 17.16 -17.67
N GLU A 155 -7.62 17.46 -16.57
CA GLU A 155 -8.33 16.59 -15.63
C GLU A 155 -8.33 15.10 -15.99
N ALA A 156 -7.67 14.30 -15.14
CA ALA A 156 -7.65 12.85 -15.26
C ALA A 156 -9.08 12.30 -15.32
N GLU A 157 -9.41 11.70 -16.46
CA GLU A 157 -10.61 10.87 -16.67
C GLU A 157 -10.72 9.83 -15.54
N PRO A 158 -11.94 9.51 -15.07
CA PRO A 158 -12.14 8.42 -14.13
C PRO A 158 -11.74 7.11 -14.81
N LEU A 159 -10.81 6.37 -14.22
CA LEU A 159 -10.44 5.03 -14.69
C LEU A 159 -11.64 4.10 -14.54
N GLU A 160 -12.03 3.45 -15.64
CA GLU A 160 -13.06 2.41 -15.67
C GLU A 160 -12.70 1.26 -14.71
N GLU A 161 -13.69 0.76 -13.99
CA GLU A 161 -13.58 -0.45 -13.16
C GLU A 161 -13.38 -1.65 -14.09
N ILE A 162 -12.19 -2.25 -14.04
CA ILE A 162 -11.92 -3.53 -14.70
C ILE A 162 -12.56 -4.59 -13.82
N GLU A 163 -13.48 -5.37 -14.38
CA GLU A 163 -14.11 -6.51 -13.72
C GLU A 163 -13.02 -7.54 -13.36
N ASP A 164 -12.97 -7.94 -12.09
CA ASP A 164 -12.06 -8.94 -11.53
C ASP A 164 -12.29 -10.31 -12.22
N ASP A 165 -11.32 -10.77 -13.00
CA ASP A 165 -11.27 -12.16 -13.50
C ASP A 165 -10.32 -13.00 -12.62
N GLU A 166 -10.90 -14.07 -12.09
CA GLU A 166 -10.36 -15.30 -11.50
C GLU A 166 -9.55 -15.24 -10.17
N GLU A 167 -10.09 -15.94 -9.16
CA GLU A 167 -9.60 -16.14 -7.80
C GLU A 167 -8.18 -16.74 -7.77
N ASP A 168 -7.16 -15.90 -7.57
CA ASP A 168 -5.77 -16.31 -7.28
C ASP A 168 -5.49 -16.31 -5.76
N GLU A 169 -6.47 -16.74 -4.97
CA GLU A 169 -6.32 -16.82 -3.51
C GLU A 169 -5.31 -17.92 -3.10
N PRO A 170 -4.47 -17.66 -2.09
CA PRO A 170 -3.54 -18.66 -1.58
C PRO A 170 -4.29 -19.85 -0.97
N THR A 171 -3.87 -21.06 -1.33
CA THR A 171 -4.45 -22.28 -0.76
C THR A 171 -3.92 -22.55 0.65
N SER A 172 -4.68 -23.29 1.47
CA SER A 172 -4.25 -23.68 2.81
C SER A 172 -2.93 -24.48 2.83
N ASP A 173 -2.63 -25.23 1.77
CA ASP A 173 -1.39 -26.00 1.64
C ASP A 173 -0.19 -25.06 1.42
N GLU A 174 -0.37 -24.04 0.57
CA GLU A 174 0.64 -23.00 0.33
C GLU A 174 0.89 -22.16 1.58
N LEU A 175 -0.15 -21.83 2.35
CA LEU A 175 0.01 -21.10 3.62
C LEU A 175 0.83 -21.90 4.64
N THR A 176 0.61 -23.22 4.69
CA THR A 176 1.38 -24.12 5.56
C THR A 176 2.84 -24.18 5.14
N GLN A 177 3.11 -24.28 3.84
CA GLN A 177 4.46 -24.30 3.30
C GLN A 177 5.20 -22.97 3.53
N ALA A 178 4.54 -21.84 3.31
CA ALA A 178 5.08 -20.51 3.56
C ALA A 178 5.42 -20.31 5.06
N THR A 179 4.56 -20.81 5.96
CA THR A 179 4.80 -20.80 7.41
C THR A 179 6.03 -21.62 7.82
N GLU A 180 6.22 -22.78 7.20
CA GLU A 180 7.39 -23.63 7.46
C GLU A 180 8.68 -22.96 6.98
N ILE A 181 8.65 -22.32 5.80
CA ILE A 181 9.78 -21.53 5.28
C ILE A 181 10.15 -20.39 6.24
N ALA A 182 9.15 -19.68 6.77
CA ALA A 182 9.39 -18.60 7.74
C ALA A 182 10.04 -19.12 9.03
N ARG A 183 9.61 -20.29 9.53
CA ARG A 183 10.21 -20.93 10.71
C ARG A 183 11.66 -21.34 10.47
N GLN A 184 11.97 -21.92 9.31
CA GLN A 184 13.31 -22.39 9.00
C GLN A 184 14.32 -21.25 8.84
N ASN A 185 13.87 -20.08 8.38
CA ASN A 185 14.73 -18.93 8.08
C ASN A 185 14.65 -17.81 9.13
N ASN A 186 13.91 -18.02 10.23
CA ASN A 186 13.64 -17.02 11.26
C ASN A 186 13.04 -15.71 10.70
N GLY A 187 12.17 -15.84 9.70
CA GLY A 187 11.62 -14.75 8.91
C GLY A 187 11.41 -15.16 7.45
N ILE A 188 10.76 -14.30 6.68
CA ILE A 188 10.41 -14.58 5.29
C ILE A 188 10.36 -13.30 4.46
N THR A 189 10.59 -13.42 3.16
CA THR A 189 10.48 -12.31 2.21
C THR A 189 9.71 -12.76 0.97
N GLN A 190 9.18 -11.80 0.21
CA GLN A 190 8.47 -12.08 -1.03
C GLN A 190 9.33 -12.88 -2.01
N ALA A 191 10.59 -12.48 -2.21
CA ALA A 191 11.53 -13.17 -3.09
C ALA A 191 11.79 -14.63 -2.66
N MET A 192 11.83 -14.91 -1.36
CA MET A 192 12.00 -16.28 -0.86
C MET A 192 10.79 -17.17 -1.19
N LEU A 193 9.57 -16.63 -1.12
CA LEU A 193 8.36 -17.37 -1.51
C LEU A 193 8.34 -17.64 -3.01
N GLU A 194 8.66 -16.63 -3.83
CA GLU A 194 8.77 -16.79 -5.29
C GLU A 194 9.81 -17.87 -5.66
N GLU A 195 10.98 -17.86 -5.02
CA GLU A 195 12.06 -18.80 -5.31
C GLU A 195 11.80 -20.22 -4.78
N GLN A 196 11.28 -20.37 -3.55
CA GLN A 196 11.14 -21.68 -2.90
C GLN A 196 9.81 -22.37 -3.19
N MET A 197 8.74 -21.61 -3.45
CA MET A 197 7.42 -22.18 -3.76
C MET A 197 7.06 -22.05 -5.24
N GLY A 198 7.82 -21.29 -6.04
CA GLY A 198 7.53 -21.08 -7.46
C GLY A 198 6.23 -20.31 -7.70
N VAL A 199 5.78 -19.53 -6.71
CA VAL A 199 4.57 -18.72 -6.77
C VAL A 199 4.83 -17.37 -7.44
N THR A 200 3.80 -16.74 -7.98
CA THR A 200 3.90 -15.40 -8.56
C THR A 200 4.13 -14.34 -7.45
N ALA A 201 4.61 -13.17 -7.84
CA ALA A 201 4.76 -12.02 -6.93
C ALA A 201 3.44 -11.58 -6.28
N GLU A 202 2.31 -11.79 -6.95
CA GLU A 202 0.97 -11.51 -6.40
C GLU A 202 0.61 -12.51 -5.31
N LYS A 203 0.78 -13.80 -5.60
CA LYS A 203 0.49 -14.87 -4.67
C LYS A 203 1.44 -14.91 -3.46
N ALA A 204 2.72 -14.59 -3.67
CA ALA A 204 3.69 -14.42 -2.59
C ALA A 204 3.27 -13.31 -1.61
N ILE A 205 2.74 -12.19 -2.12
CA ILE A 205 2.24 -11.10 -1.28
C ILE A 205 0.98 -11.53 -0.52
N ALA A 206 0.04 -12.21 -1.19
CA ALA A 206 -1.16 -12.72 -0.55
C ALA A 206 -0.82 -13.70 0.60
N LEU A 207 0.17 -14.59 0.40
CA LEU A 207 0.68 -15.49 1.44
C LEU A 207 1.30 -14.73 2.62
N LEU A 208 2.16 -13.73 2.36
CA LEU A 208 2.75 -12.92 3.43
C LEU A 208 1.68 -12.18 4.23
N ASP A 209 0.70 -11.60 3.54
CA ASP A 209 -0.41 -10.93 4.17
C ASP A 209 -1.18 -11.93 5.06
N GLU A 210 -1.55 -13.10 4.54
CA GLU A 210 -2.28 -14.11 5.32
C GLU A 210 -1.52 -14.60 6.55
N MET A 211 -0.22 -14.87 6.41
CA MET A 211 0.66 -15.21 7.53
C MET A 211 0.75 -14.09 8.58
N GLU A 212 0.79 -12.83 8.16
CA GLU A 212 0.80 -11.67 9.07
C GLU A 212 -0.52 -11.57 9.85
N SER A 213 -1.68 -11.78 9.20
CA SER A 213 -2.96 -11.76 9.94
C SER A 213 -3.19 -12.99 10.80
N ALA A 214 -2.61 -14.14 10.43
CA ALA A 214 -2.58 -15.31 11.29
C ALA A 214 -1.64 -15.13 12.50
N GLY A 215 -0.87 -14.04 12.55
CA GLY A 215 0.08 -13.77 13.64
C GLY A 215 1.32 -14.66 13.61
N VAL A 216 1.63 -15.27 12.45
CA VAL A 216 2.83 -16.10 12.26
C VAL A 216 4.07 -15.23 12.07
N ILE A 217 3.90 -14.09 11.39
CA ILE A 217 4.97 -13.16 11.06
C ILE A 217 4.59 -11.72 11.39
N GLU A 218 5.59 -10.89 11.67
CA GLU A 218 5.45 -9.45 11.87
C GLU A 218 6.41 -8.70 10.94
N PHE A 219 5.93 -7.62 10.34
CA PHE A 219 6.79 -6.76 9.53
C PHE A 219 7.60 -5.79 10.40
N SER A 220 8.91 -5.98 10.46
CA SER A 220 9.83 -5.09 11.17
C SER A 220 11.11 -4.83 10.36
N ASN A 221 11.67 -3.62 10.45
CA ASN A 221 12.93 -3.26 9.77
C ASN A 221 13.00 -3.60 8.26
N GLY A 222 11.87 -3.54 7.54
CA GLY A 222 11.84 -3.76 6.09
C GLY A 222 11.72 -5.22 5.63
N HIS A 223 11.53 -6.17 6.54
CA HIS A 223 11.32 -7.59 6.23
C HIS A 223 10.34 -8.23 7.22
N TYR A 224 9.79 -9.40 6.89
CA TYR A 224 8.91 -10.13 7.80
C TYR A 224 9.75 -11.06 8.68
N LEU A 225 9.64 -10.88 9.99
CA LEU A 225 10.22 -11.78 10.99
C LEU A 225 9.13 -12.69 11.53
N LEU A 226 9.50 -13.81 12.16
CA LEU A 226 8.56 -14.56 12.98
C LEU A 226 8.01 -13.63 14.06
N ALA A 227 6.70 -13.64 14.27
CA ALA A 227 6.13 -12.96 15.41
C ALA A 227 6.66 -13.65 16.67
N ASP A 228 7.16 -12.86 17.64
CA ASP A 228 7.54 -13.39 18.94
C ASP A 228 6.28 -13.99 19.56
N THR A 229 6.17 -15.32 19.54
CA THR A 229 5.21 -16.00 20.41
C THR A 229 5.68 -15.73 21.82
N GLU A 230 5.06 -14.77 22.51
CA GLU A 230 5.02 -14.80 23.96
C GLU A 230 4.44 -16.17 24.34
N GLU A 231 5.31 -17.15 24.58
CA GLU A 231 4.99 -18.37 25.30
C GLU A 231 4.52 -17.92 26.69
N GLU A 232 3.20 -17.97 26.93
CA GLU A 232 2.63 -18.03 28.28
C GLU A 232 3.06 -19.32 29.00
#